data_AF-A0A1M3LCV5-F1
#
_entry.id   AF-A0A1M3LCV5-F1
#
_cell.length_a   1.000
_cell.length_b   1.000
_cell.length_c   1.000
_cell.angle_alpha   90.00
_cell.angle_beta   90.00
_cell.angle_gamma   90.00
#
_symmetry.space_group_name_H-M   'P 1'
#
loop_
_entity.id
_entity.type
_entity.pdbx_description
1 polymer ?
#
loop_
_entity_poly.entity_id
_entity_poly.type
_entity_poly.pdbx_seq_one_letter_code
_entity_poly.pdbx_strand_id
1 'polypeptide(L)' 'MAETAVAGATIILDLGKRSRKQIKRLRRGEGKLAARIDETVAQLRADGELAEGDVVVAVVKQKPKSRFKLF' A
#
# COMPACT_ATOMS: atom_id res chain seq x y z
N MET A 1 -16.89 -22.26 -24.73
CA MET A 1 -16.62 -20.96 -24.10
C MET A 1 -15.38 -21.18 -23.24
N ALA A 2 -14.25 -20.56 -23.59
CA ALA A 2 -13.00 -20.75 -22.86
C ALA A 2 -12.98 -19.83 -21.63
N GLU A 3 -12.75 -20.40 -20.46
CA GLU A 3 -12.54 -19.67 -19.21
C GLU A 3 -11.09 -19.18 -19.19
N THR A 4 -10.89 -17.89 -19.46
CA THR A 4 -9.56 -17.26 -19.34
C THR A 4 -9.31 -16.97 -17.88
N ALA A 5 -8.59 -17.86 -17.19
CA ALA A 5 -8.07 -17.57 -15.87
C ALA A 5 -7.08 -16.40 -15.96
N VAL A 6 -7.45 -15.24 -15.42
CA VAL A 6 -6.57 -14.07 -15.34
C VAL A 6 -5.51 -14.38 -14.28
N ALA A 7 -4.36 -14.88 -14.71
CA ALA A 7 -3.19 -15.07 -13.86
C ALA A 7 -2.53 -13.71 -13.60
N GLY A 8 -3.11 -12.92 -12.68
CA GLY A 8 -2.56 -11.64 -12.25
C GLY A 8 -1.32 -11.82 -11.38
N ALA A 9 -0.32 -10.97 -11.57
CA ALA A 9 0.84 -10.90 -10.70
C ALA A 9 0.45 -10.30 -9.34
N THR A 10 1.10 -10.75 -8.27
CA THR A 10 0.96 -10.16 -6.94
C THR A 10 2.13 -9.24 -6.65
N ILE A 11 1.86 -7.96 -6.45
CA ILE A 11 2.86 -6.92 -6.18
C ILE A 11 2.81 -6.57 -4.69
N ILE A 12 3.94 -6.71 -4.00
CA ILE A 12 4.04 -6.42 -2.56
C ILE A 12 4.75 -5.08 -2.36
N LEU A 13 4.05 -4.11 -1.76
CA LEU A 13 4.61 -2.81 -1.39
C LEU A 13 4.86 -2.76 0.12
N ASP A 14 6.13 -2.84 0.55
CA ASP A 14 6.50 -2.61 1.96
C ASP A 14 6.68 -1.11 2.24
N LEU A 15 5.77 -0.54 3.02
CA LEU A 15 5.76 0.89 3.37
C LEU A 15 6.47 1.18 4.71
N GLY A 16 7.06 0.15 5.31
CA GLY A 16 7.82 0.20 6.54
C GLY A 16 7.00 0.57 7.77
N LYS A 17 7.65 1.23 8.74
CA LYS A 17 7.04 1.59 10.02
C LYS A 17 6.30 2.93 9.96
N ARG A 18 5.00 2.94 10.26
CA ARG A 18 4.14 4.15 10.27
C ARG A 18 3.42 4.35 11.61
N SER A 19 3.08 5.61 11.89
CA SER A 19 2.34 5.93 13.12
C SER A 19 0.92 5.37 13.08
N ARG A 20 0.32 5.11 14.25
CA ARG A 20 -1.07 4.63 14.34
C ARG A 20 -2.05 5.55 13.61
N LYS A 21 -1.87 6.88 13.69
CA LYS A 21 -2.73 7.85 13.00
C LYS A 21 -2.63 7.72 11.48
N GLN A 22 -1.41 7.57 10.95
CA GLN A 22 -1.20 7.37 9.50
C GLN A 22 -1.83 6.06 9.01
N ILE A 23 -1.69 4.97 9.75
CA ILE A 23 -2.29 3.68 9.39
C ILE A 23 -3.82 3.77 9.41
N LYS A 24 -4.42 4.44 10.41
CA LYS A 24 -5.87 4.65 10.46
C LYS A 24 -6.39 5.45 9.27
N ARG A 25 -5.68 6.50 8.85
CA ARG A 25 -6.04 7.30 7.67
C ARG A 25 -5.90 6.49 6.39
N LEU A 26 -4.80 5.74 6.24
CA LEU A 26 -4.61 4.83 5.10
C LEU A 26 -5.77 3.83 4.96
N ARG A 27 -6.21 3.20 6.06
CA ARG A 27 -7.35 2.26 6.05
C ARG A 27 -8.68 2.88 5.61
N ARG A 28 -8.79 4.21 5.59
CA ARG A 28 -9.96 4.97 5.12
C ARG A 28 -9.75 5.53 3.70
N GLY A 29 -8.62 5.25 3.06
CA GLY A 29 -8.24 5.87 1.79
C GLY A 29 -7.78 7.33 1.92
N GLU A 30 -7.41 7.78 3.12
CA GLU A 30 -7.11 9.19 3.38
C GLU A 30 -5.64 9.47 3.69
N GLY A 31 -5.25 10.72 3.38
CA GLY A 31 -3.99 11.32 3.85
C GLY A 31 -2.76 10.94 3.03
N LYS A 32 -1.61 11.51 3.43
CA LYS A 32 -0.36 11.44 2.66
C LYS A 32 0.15 10.03 2.36
N LEU A 33 -0.26 9.03 3.15
CA LEU A 33 0.15 7.64 2.92
C LEU A 33 -0.69 6.97 1.83
N ALA A 34 -1.99 7.26 1.76
CA ALA A 34 -2.86 6.79 0.68
C ALA A 34 -2.43 7.44 -0.66
N ALA A 35 -2.31 8.77 -0.68
CA ALA A 35 -1.89 9.50 -1.88
C ALA A 35 -0.55 9.01 -2.47
N ARG A 36 0.40 8.62 -1.61
CA ARG A 36 1.68 8.04 -2.06
C ARG A 36 1.51 6.66 -2.68
N ILE A 37 0.62 5.83 -2.16
CA ILE A 37 0.33 4.52 -2.75
C ILE A 37 -0.33 4.71 -4.11
N ASP A 38 -1.30 5.63 -4.20
CA ASP A 38 -1.99 5.93 -5.46
C ASP A 38 -1.01 6.42 -6.52
N GLU A 39 -0.10 7.32 -6.16
CA GLU A 39 0.98 7.80 -7.03
C GLU A 39 1.91 6.66 -7.47
N THR A 40 2.30 5.79 -6.54
CA THR A 40 3.17 4.63 -6.84
C THR A 40 2.47 3.66 -7.79
N VAL A 41 1.19 3.35 -7.56
CA VAL A 41 0.41 2.46 -8.43
C VAL A 41 0.21 3.10 -9.81
N ALA A 42 -0.01 4.40 -9.89
CA ALA A 42 -0.12 5.13 -11.15
C ALA A 42 1.19 5.07 -11.96
N GLN A 43 2.33 5.25 -11.28
CA GLN A 43 3.65 5.09 -11.90
C GLN A 43 3.88 3.66 -12.40
N LEU A 44 3.64 2.65 -11.57
CA LEU A 44 3.79 1.25 -11.98
C LEU A 44 2.91 0.87 -13.17
N ARG A 45 1.69 1.42 -13.25
CA ARG A 45 0.84 1.27 -14.44
C ARG A 45 1.41 1.96 -15.66
N ALA A 46 1.91 3.20 -15.49
CA ALA A 46 2.49 3.97 -16.59
C ALA A 46 3.75 3.30 -17.15
N ASP A 47 4.55 2.67 -16.28
CA ASP A 47 5.77 1.95 -16.63
C ASP A 47 5.50 0.55 -17.22
N GLY A 48 4.24 0.10 -17.22
CA GLY A 48 3.83 -1.21 -17.72
C GLY A 48 4.14 -2.37 -16.76
N GLU A 49 4.53 -2.09 -15.52
CA GLU A 49 4.81 -3.09 -14.49
C GLU A 49 3.56 -3.59 -13.78
N LEU A 50 2.41 -2.96 -14.01
CA LEU A 50 1.13 -3.31 -13.40
C LEU A 50 0.03 -3.36 -14.46
N ALA A 51 -0.48 -4.58 -14.70
CA ALA A 51 -1.53 -4.85 -15.65
C ALA A 51 -2.91 -4.91 -14.98
N GLU A 52 -3.96 -4.89 -15.80
CA GLU A 52 -5.32 -5.11 -15.33
C GLU A 52 -5.47 -6.56 -14.83
N GLY A 53 -5.95 -6.73 -13.59
CA GLY A 53 -6.02 -8.03 -12.91
C GLY A 53 -4.89 -8.28 -11.90
N ASP A 54 -3.83 -7.47 -11.89
CA ASP A 54 -2.77 -7.56 -10.89
C ASP A 54 -3.23 -7.08 -9.51
N VAL A 55 -2.73 -7.74 -8.46
CA VAL A 55 -3.11 -7.46 -7.07
C VAL A 55 -1.98 -6.76 -6.34
N VAL A 56 -2.27 -5.58 -5.78
CA VAL A 56 -1.33 -4.81 -4.96
C VAL A 56 -1.59 -5.05 -3.47
N VAL A 57 -0.59 -5.57 -2.77
CA VAL A 57 -0.63 -5.78 -1.31
C VAL A 57 0.31 -4.79 -0.63
N ALA A 58 -0.27 -3.82 0.08
CA ALA A 58 0.48 -2.85 0.87
C ALA A 58 0.73 -3.36 2.31
N VAL A 59 1.98 -3.66 2.64
CA VAL A 59 2.40 -4.09 3.97
C VAL A 59 2.85 -2.90 4.79
N VAL A 60 2.28 -2.71 5.98
CA VAL A 60 2.62 -1.60 6.88
C VAL A 60 2.81 -2.09 8.31
N LYS A 61 3.94 -1.74 8.93
CA LYS A 61 4.21 -2.03 10.34
C LYS A 61 3.85 -0.82 11.21
N GLN A 62 3.15 -1.02 12.31
CA GLN A 62 2.89 0.08 13.25
C GLN A 62 4.14 0.39 14.09
N LYS A 63 4.52 1.66 14.19
CA LYS A 63 5.56 2.11 15.14
C LYS A 63 5.11 1.82 16.59
N PRO A 64 6.01 1.31 17.46
CA PRO A 64 5.70 1.19 18.87
C PRO A 64 5.38 2.57 19.45
N LYS A 65 4.45 2.64 20.41
CA LYS A 65 4.23 3.88 21.15
C LYS A 65 5.50 4.19 21.93
N SER A 66 6.14 5.31 21.65
CA SER A 66 7.17 5.85 22.54
C SER A 66 6.49 6.14 23.87
N ARG A 67 6.91 5.46 24.95
CA ARG A 67 6.67 5.99 26.29
C ARG A 67 7.56 7.21 26.39
N PHE A 68 6.96 8.39 26.28
CA PHE A 68 7.61 9.61 26.71
C PHE A 68 8.05 9.37 28.16
N LYS A 69 9.36 9.25 28.40
CA LYS A 69 9.90 9.46 29.74
C LYS A 69 9.82 10.96 29.94
N LEU A 70 8.82 11.42 30.71
CA LEU A 70 8.97 12.70 31.38
C LEU A 70 10.17 12.52 32.31
N PHE A 71 11.21 13.30 32.07
CA PHE A 71 12.14 13.69 33.12
C PHE A 71 11.52 14.88 33.84
#